data_AF-X8CEC5-F1
#
_entry.id   AF-X8CEC5-F1
#
_cell.length_a   1.000
_cell.length_b   1.000
_cell.length_c   1.000
_cell.angle_alpha   90.00
_cell.angle_beta   90.00
_cell.angle_gamma   90.00
#
_symmetry.space_group_name_H-M   'P 1'
#
loop_
_entity.id
_entity.type
_entity.pdbx_description
1 polymer ?
#
loop_
_entity_poly.entity_id
_entity_poly.type
_entity_poly.pdbx_seq_one_letter_code
_entity_poly.pdbx_strand_id
1 'polypeptide(L)'
;MLSGTAYADPGEPPPPQPAFTPAPSDWSPNFDVWPYNTFTSRVTPEMIGGMSDSCQWFKSQFDPLMGQINDFNRHLGDHHDDYTTGGMQRNADAVVANIDRSTAFLGPRVKPLIITNEPDNFGPYSPLYGGESMVHLAFQLSRISDSIKRKDPSGVTHANIVSAIGWANALRDSGACN
;
A
#
# COMPACT_ATOMS: atom_id res chain seq x y z
N MET A 1 -9.76 8.43 -38.74
CA MET A 1 -10.31 8.00 -37.43
C MET A 1 -9.34 8.50 -36.37
N LEU A 2 -9.74 9.48 -35.57
CA LEU A 2 -8.92 10.03 -34.50
C LEU A 2 -9.20 9.20 -33.24
N SER A 3 -8.23 8.39 -32.84
CA SER A 3 -8.26 7.72 -31.54
C SER A 3 -8.04 8.77 -30.45
N GLY A 4 -9.11 9.17 -29.78
CA GLY A 4 -9.02 9.97 -28.56
C GLY A 4 -8.47 9.11 -27.43
N THR A 5 -7.39 9.55 -26.79
CA THR A 5 -6.97 9.06 -25.49
C THR A 5 -8.14 9.19 -24.52
N ALA A 6 -8.65 8.05 -24.01
CA ALA A 6 -9.63 8.03 -22.95
C ALA A 6 -8.96 8.52 -21.66
N TYR A 7 -9.08 9.82 -21.38
CA TYR A 7 -8.99 10.30 -20.01
C TYR A 7 -10.29 9.91 -19.32
N ALA A 8 -10.22 9.15 -18.24
CA ALA A 8 -11.36 9.01 -17.34
C ALA A 8 -11.76 10.41 -16.87
N ASP A 9 -13.04 10.75 -16.96
CA ASP A 9 -13.58 11.97 -16.39
C ASP A 9 -13.26 11.94 -14.88
N PRO A 10 -12.55 12.94 -14.31
CA PRO A 10 -12.27 12.96 -12.87
C PRO A 10 -13.54 12.91 -12.00
N GLY A 11 -14.71 13.24 -12.58
CA GLY A 11 -16.03 13.12 -11.95
C GLY A 11 -16.64 11.71 -11.96
N GLU A 12 -16.02 10.71 -12.61
CA GLU A 12 -16.48 9.32 -12.61
C GLU A 12 -15.76 8.49 -11.53
N PRO A 13 -16.48 7.62 -10.78
CA PRO A 13 -15.84 6.75 -9.79
C PRO A 13 -14.82 5.81 -10.45
N PRO A 14 -13.64 5.61 -9.83
CA PRO A 14 -12.66 4.68 -10.37
C PRO A 14 -13.22 3.25 -10.42
N PRO A 15 -12.78 2.44 -11.40
CA PRO A 15 -13.22 1.06 -11.48
C PRO A 15 -12.76 0.27 -10.23
N PRO A 16 -13.58 -0.69 -9.75
CA PRO A 16 -13.19 -1.58 -8.68
C PRO A 16 -11.93 -2.38 -9.04
N GLN A 17 -10.97 -2.47 -8.13
CA GLN A 17 -9.83 -3.35 -8.33
C GLN A 17 -10.20 -4.81 -8.10
N PRO A 18 -9.67 -5.74 -8.91
CA PRO A 18 -9.92 -7.16 -8.69
C PRO A 18 -9.40 -7.59 -7.31
N ALA A 19 -10.07 -8.56 -6.69
CA ALA A 19 -9.52 -9.20 -5.51
C ALA A 19 -8.19 -9.87 -5.86
N PHE A 20 -7.14 -9.61 -5.08
CA PHE A 20 -5.84 -10.21 -5.32
C PHE A 20 -5.81 -11.65 -4.80
N THR A 21 -5.36 -12.58 -5.64
CA THR A 21 -5.12 -13.97 -5.27
C THR A 21 -3.66 -14.29 -5.60
N PRO A 22 -2.83 -14.62 -4.59
CA PRO A 22 -1.44 -14.99 -4.82
C PRO A 22 -1.36 -16.25 -5.67
N ALA A 23 -0.36 -16.29 -6.55
CA ALA A 23 0.04 -17.49 -7.27
C ALA A 23 1.21 -18.17 -6.55
N PRO A 24 1.49 -19.45 -6.85
CA PRO A 24 2.78 -20.05 -6.49
C PRO A 24 3.94 -19.15 -6.95
N SER A 25 4.90 -18.95 -6.07
CA SER A 25 6.03 -18.04 -6.26
C SER A 25 7.30 -18.71 -5.77
N ASP A 26 8.40 -18.49 -6.48
CA ASP A 26 9.76 -18.88 -6.12
C ASP A 26 10.48 -17.80 -5.29
N TRP A 27 9.79 -16.70 -4.96
CA TRP A 27 10.34 -15.66 -4.10
C TRP A 27 10.88 -16.25 -2.79
N SER A 28 12.08 -15.79 -2.42
CA SER A 28 12.73 -16.15 -1.17
C SER A 28 13.34 -14.91 -0.52
N PRO A 29 13.45 -14.86 0.82
CA PRO A 29 14.12 -13.77 1.50
C PRO A 29 15.55 -13.55 1.01
N ASN A 30 15.93 -12.29 0.81
CA ASN A 30 17.32 -11.91 0.60
C ASN A 30 18.02 -11.74 1.97
N PHE A 31 18.94 -12.65 2.27
CA PHE A 31 19.77 -12.61 3.47
C PHE A 31 21.19 -12.09 3.23
N ASP A 32 21.54 -11.71 2.00
CA ASP A 32 22.89 -11.21 1.68
C ASP A 32 23.11 -9.77 2.19
N VAL A 33 22.03 -9.07 2.53
CA VAL A 33 22.07 -7.70 3.06
C VAL A 33 22.23 -7.71 4.57
N TRP A 34 23.30 -7.11 5.09
CA TRP A 34 23.46 -6.88 6.52
C TRP A 34 22.42 -5.85 7.02
N PRO A 35 21.78 -6.03 8.19
CA PRO A 35 21.99 -7.08 9.20
C PRO A 35 21.11 -8.33 9.06
N TYR A 36 20.38 -8.51 7.96
CA TYR A 36 19.37 -9.57 7.81
C TYR A 36 19.96 -10.98 7.84
N ASN A 37 21.23 -11.16 7.46
CA ASN A 37 21.97 -12.40 7.67
C ASN A 37 22.02 -12.85 9.15
N THR A 38 21.94 -11.92 10.10
CA THR A 38 21.97 -12.20 11.55
C THR A 38 20.62 -12.59 12.14
N PHE A 39 19.53 -12.34 11.41
CA PHE A 39 18.16 -12.56 11.89
C PHE A 39 17.48 -13.80 11.28
N THR A 40 18.20 -14.60 10.51
CA THR A 40 17.66 -15.78 9.79
C THR A 40 16.93 -16.74 10.72
N SER A 41 17.40 -16.94 11.95
CA SER A 41 16.76 -17.80 12.96
C SER A 41 15.42 -17.27 13.49
N ARG A 42 15.11 -15.99 13.25
CA ARG A 42 13.85 -15.34 13.62
C ARG A 42 12.81 -15.35 12.50
N VAL A 43 13.23 -15.67 11.27
CA VAL A 43 12.33 -15.71 10.12
C VAL A 43 11.48 -16.98 10.17
N THR A 44 10.16 -16.80 10.11
CA THR A 44 9.20 -17.91 10.13
C THR A 44 8.63 -18.17 8.73
N PRO A 45 8.10 -19.39 8.46
CA PRO A 45 7.38 -19.67 7.22
C PRO A 45 6.20 -18.71 6.98
N GLU A 46 5.53 -18.26 8.05
CA GLU A 46 4.43 -17.30 7.97
C GLU A 46 4.91 -15.93 7.48
N MET A 47 6.05 -15.44 7.96
CA MET A 47 6.67 -14.20 7.48
C MET A 47 7.06 -14.32 6.00
N ILE A 48 7.64 -15.45 5.60
CA ILE A 48 8.04 -15.72 4.21
C ILE A 48 6.80 -15.71 3.30
N GLY A 49 5.75 -16.45 3.67
CA GLY A 49 4.49 -16.47 2.90
C GLY A 49 3.83 -15.10 2.84
N GLY A 50 3.76 -14.39 3.97
CA GLY A 50 3.19 -13.05 4.06
C GLY A 50 3.93 -12.04 3.17
N MET A 51 5.27 -12.04 3.20
CA MET A 51 6.08 -11.17 2.36
C MET A 51 5.97 -11.53 0.88
N SER A 52 6.07 -12.82 0.52
CA SER A 52 5.90 -13.29 -0.87
C SER A 52 4.58 -12.82 -1.47
N ASP A 53 3.47 -13.11 -0.79
CA ASP A 53 2.13 -12.71 -1.21
C ASP A 53 1.99 -11.18 -1.34
N SER A 54 2.52 -10.44 -0.36
CA SER A 54 2.46 -8.97 -0.35
C SER A 54 3.29 -8.37 -1.48
N CYS A 55 4.43 -8.96 -1.82
CA CYS A 55 5.24 -8.57 -2.96
C CYS A 55 4.56 -8.83 -4.30
N GLN A 56 3.82 -9.93 -4.45
CA GLN A 56 3.02 -10.16 -5.65
C GLN A 56 1.88 -9.13 -5.78
N TRP A 57 1.21 -8.79 -4.66
CA TRP A 57 0.22 -7.72 -4.63
C TRP A 57 0.86 -6.38 -5.00
N PHE A 58 2.02 -6.05 -4.43
CA PHE A 58 2.72 -4.80 -4.66
C PHE A 58 3.07 -4.62 -6.14
N LYS A 59 3.62 -5.66 -6.78
CA LYS A 59 3.99 -5.63 -8.20
C LYS A 59 2.78 -5.52 -9.15
N SER A 60 1.57 -5.87 -8.70
CA SER A 60 0.39 -5.97 -9.58
C SER A 60 -0.66 -4.89 -9.35
N GLN A 61 -0.89 -4.47 -8.10
CA GLN A 61 -2.03 -3.63 -7.72
C GLN A 61 -1.63 -2.28 -7.12
N PHE A 62 -0.40 -2.12 -6.62
CA PHE A 62 0.01 -0.90 -5.94
C PHE A 62 -0.08 0.34 -6.83
N ASP A 63 0.52 0.30 -8.03
CA ASP A 63 0.53 1.46 -8.93
C ASP A 63 -0.87 1.85 -9.43
N PRO A 64 -1.72 0.91 -9.89
CA PRO A 64 -3.10 1.22 -10.20
C PRO A 64 -3.87 1.83 -9.00
N LEU A 65 -3.62 1.34 -7.78
CA LEU A 65 -4.26 1.88 -6.58
C LEU A 65 -3.82 3.31 -6.29
N MET A 66 -2.52 3.57 -6.32
CA MET A 66 -1.99 4.90 -6.10
C MET A 66 -2.42 5.89 -7.19
N GLY A 67 -2.62 5.44 -8.43
CA GLY A 67 -3.24 6.25 -9.47
C GLY A 67 -4.63 6.76 -9.05
N GLN A 68 -5.52 5.84 -8.66
CA GLN A 68 -6.88 6.17 -8.21
C GLN A 68 -6.88 7.11 -6.99
N ILE A 69 -6.00 6.86 -6.02
CA ILE A 69 -5.86 7.70 -4.82
C ILE A 69 -5.42 9.12 -5.18
N ASN A 70 -4.39 9.25 -6.02
CA ASN A 70 -3.84 10.55 -6.41
C ASN A 70 -4.84 11.36 -7.25
N ASP A 71 -5.55 10.71 -8.16
CA ASP A 71 -6.53 11.38 -9.01
C ASP A 71 -7.72 11.88 -8.19
N PHE A 72 -8.23 11.08 -7.26
CA PHE A 72 -9.25 11.54 -6.32
C PHE A 72 -8.74 12.68 -5.44
N ASN A 73 -7.55 12.56 -4.84
CA ASN A 73 -7.02 13.59 -3.95
C ASN A 73 -6.82 14.93 -4.67
N ARG A 74 -6.34 14.90 -5.93
CA ARG A 74 -6.20 16.08 -6.77
C ARG A 74 -7.55 16.69 -7.09
N HIS A 75 -8.50 15.86 -7.56
CA HIS A 75 -9.85 16.31 -7.89
C HIS A 75 -10.54 16.95 -6.67
N LEU A 76 -10.43 16.34 -5.49
CA LEU A 76 -10.96 16.90 -4.25
C LEU A 76 -10.36 18.29 -3.95
N GLY A 77 -9.04 18.45 -4.10
CA GLY A 77 -8.36 19.74 -3.91
C GLY A 77 -8.80 20.81 -4.91
N ASP A 78 -8.95 20.45 -6.19
CA ASP A 78 -9.43 21.35 -7.25
C ASP A 78 -10.88 21.83 -6.98
N HIS A 79 -11.63 21.09 -6.17
CA HIS A 79 -12.99 21.40 -5.72
C HIS A 79 -13.05 21.93 -4.28
N HIS A 80 -11.97 22.54 -3.78
CA HIS A 80 -11.90 23.16 -2.46
C HIS A 80 -12.26 22.22 -1.30
N ASP A 81 -11.89 20.94 -1.43
CA ASP A 81 -12.15 19.89 -0.44
C ASP A 81 -13.65 19.64 -0.15
N ASP A 82 -14.55 20.01 -1.06
CA ASP A 82 -15.99 19.82 -0.89
C ASP A 82 -16.47 18.45 -1.40
N TYR A 83 -16.61 17.50 -0.47
CA TYR A 83 -17.15 16.16 -0.69
C TYR A 83 -18.61 16.13 -1.16
N THR A 84 -19.35 17.24 -1.06
CA THR A 84 -20.77 17.30 -1.45
C THR A 84 -20.97 17.64 -2.93
N THR A 85 -19.91 18.08 -3.61
CA THR A 85 -19.97 18.48 -5.02
C THR A 85 -19.99 17.29 -5.97
N GLY A 86 -20.68 17.45 -7.10
CA GLY A 86 -20.55 16.67 -8.34
C GLY A 86 -19.97 15.24 -8.23
N GLY A 87 -20.70 14.30 -7.63
CA GLY A 87 -20.27 12.89 -7.59
C GLY A 87 -19.07 12.58 -6.69
N MET A 88 -18.45 13.58 -6.05
CA MET A 88 -17.25 13.45 -5.21
C MET A 88 -17.39 12.39 -4.14
N GLN A 89 -18.54 12.31 -3.46
CA GLN A 89 -18.80 11.26 -2.47
C GLN A 89 -18.75 9.85 -3.07
N ARG A 90 -19.30 9.64 -4.28
CA ARG A 90 -19.24 8.32 -4.94
C ARG A 90 -17.81 7.96 -5.33
N ASN A 91 -17.01 8.95 -5.74
CA ASN A 91 -15.59 8.74 -6.06
C ASN A 91 -14.81 8.38 -4.80
N ALA A 92 -15.04 9.10 -3.69
CA ALA A 92 -14.46 8.80 -2.39
C ALA A 92 -14.80 7.37 -1.94
N ASP A 93 -16.06 6.97 -2.03
CA ASP A 93 -16.53 5.64 -1.63
C ASP A 93 -15.86 4.53 -2.47
N ALA A 94 -15.71 4.74 -3.78
CA ALA A 94 -15.06 3.79 -4.68
C ALA A 94 -13.54 3.66 -4.41
N VAL A 95 -12.84 4.78 -4.19
CA VAL A 95 -11.42 4.77 -3.80
C VAL A 95 -11.24 4.04 -2.46
N VAL A 96 -12.05 4.38 -1.46
CA VAL A 96 -12.05 3.74 -0.14
C VAL A 96 -12.27 2.23 -0.27
N ALA A 97 -13.24 1.79 -1.08
CA ALA A 97 -13.50 0.36 -1.28
C ALA A 97 -12.28 -0.39 -1.85
N ASN A 98 -11.52 0.24 -2.75
CA ASN A 98 -10.31 -0.34 -3.33
C ASN A 98 -9.13 -0.36 -2.32
N ILE A 99 -8.98 0.69 -1.52
CA ILE A 99 -7.97 0.71 -0.43
C ILE A 99 -8.31 -0.34 0.63
N ASP A 100 -9.56 -0.42 1.07
CA ASP A 100 -10.01 -1.36 2.09
C ASP A 100 -9.82 -2.81 1.62
N ARG A 101 -10.10 -3.10 0.35
CA ARG A 101 -9.81 -4.41 -0.24
C ARG A 101 -8.32 -4.75 -0.19
N SER A 102 -7.47 -3.79 -0.52
CA SER A 102 -6.01 -3.97 -0.51
C SER A 102 -5.48 -4.16 0.91
N THR A 103 -5.93 -3.35 1.87
CA THR A 103 -5.50 -3.43 3.27
C THR A 103 -6.06 -4.65 3.99
N ALA A 104 -7.25 -5.14 3.61
CA ALA A 104 -7.78 -6.41 4.09
C ALA A 104 -6.94 -7.62 3.61
N PHE A 105 -6.39 -7.55 2.39
CA PHE A 105 -5.46 -8.55 1.88
C PHE A 105 -4.09 -8.49 2.58
N LEU A 106 -3.52 -7.29 2.70
CA LEU A 106 -2.18 -7.06 3.26
C LEU A 106 -2.13 -7.24 4.78
N GLY A 107 -3.14 -6.77 5.51
CA GLY A 107 -3.14 -6.68 6.97
C GLY A 107 -2.70 -7.97 7.68
N PRO A 108 -3.33 -9.12 7.42
CA PRO A 108 -2.91 -10.40 8.00
C PRO A 108 -1.49 -10.82 7.61
N ARG A 109 -1.03 -10.45 6.41
CA ARG A 109 0.27 -10.86 5.83
C ARG A 109 1.44 -10.04 6.33
N VAL A 110 1.20 -8.76 6.61
CA VAL A 110 2.25 -7.86 7.12
C VAL A 110 2.35 -7.91 8.64
N LYS A 111 1.29 -8.36 9.34
CA LYS A 111 1.28 -8.50 10.80
C LYS A 111 2.47 -9.28 11.38
N PRO A 112 2.88 -10.45 10.86
CA PRO A 112 4.03 -11.18 11.39
C PRO A 112 5.37 -10.52 11.03
N LEU A 113 5.42 -9.55 10.12
CA LEU A 113 6.69 -9.02 9.60
C LEU A 113 7.41 -8.08 10.58
N ILE A 114 6.76 -7.64 11.65
CA ILE A 114 7.39 -6.89 12.73
C ILE A 114 7.38 -7.74 13.99
N ILE A 115 8.55 -7.93 14.59
CA ILE A 115 8.73 -8.59 15.88
C ILE A 115 9.38 -7.63 16.85
N THR A 116 9.09 -7.84 18.13
CA THR A 116 9.84 -7.28 19.24
C THR A 116 10.55 -8.46 19.88
N ASN A 117 11.87 -8.41 19.96
CA ASN A 117 12.59 -9.37 20.78
C ASN A 117 12.46 -8.91 22.25
N GLU A 118 12.53 -9.86 23.18
CA GLU A 118 12.69 -9.59 24.60
C GLU A 118 14.01 -10.27 25.02
N PRO A 119 14.95 -9.63 25.74
CA PRO A 119 14.87 -8.34 26.43
C PRO A 119 15.67 -7.20 25.74
N ASP A 120 15.84 -7.24 24.43
CA ASP A 120 16.73 -6.31 23.72
C ASP A 120 16.12 -4.91 23.55
N ASN A 121 16.98 -3.89 23.68
CA ASN A 121 16.61 -2.48 23.66
C ASN A 121 16.31 -1.93 22.25
N PHE A 122 16.12 -2.77 21.24
CA PHE A 122 16.10 -2.36 19.83
C PHE A 122 14.71 -2.00 19.27
N GLY A 123 13.66 -2.06 20.07
CA GLY A 123 12.29 -1.75 19.61
C GLY A 123 11.78 -2.74 18.55
N PRO A 124 10.56 -2.53 18.02
CA PRO A 124 10.01 -3.39 16.98
C PRO A 124 10.82 -3.28 15.68
N TYR A 125 11.13 -4.41 15.04
CA TYR A 125 11.89 -4.47 13.78
C TYR A 125 11.39 -5.60 12.88
N SER A 126 11.77 -5.57 11.60
CA SER A 126 11.54 -6.70 10.69
C SER A 126 12.80 -7.57 10.55
N PRO A 127 12.72 -8.90 10.77
CA PRO A 127 13.83 -9.81 10.50
C PRO A 127 13.94 -10.15 9.00
N LEU A 128 12.98 -9.69 8.18
CA LEU A 128 12.98 -9.85 6.73
C LEU A 128 13.31 -8.54 6.03
N TYR A 129 14.22 -8.61 5.05
CA TYR A 129 14.56 -7.45 4.25
C TYR A 129 13.34 -6.94 3.48
N GLY A 130 13.09 -5.63 3.57
CA GLY A 130 11.89 -4.99 3.02
C GLY A 130 10.59 -5.19 3.81
N GLY A 131 10.57 -6.03 4.85
CA GLY A 131 9.36 -6.31 5.63
C GLY A 131 8.82 -5.07 6.36
N GLU A 132 9.72 -4.23 6.90
CA GLU A 132 9.35 -2.96 7.52
C GLU A 132 8.73 -1.98 6.53
N SER A 133 9.31 -1.86 5.33
CA SER A 133 8.76 -1.03 4.26
C SER A 133 7.36 -1.50 3.84
N MET A 134 7.15 -2.81 3.73
CA MET A 134 5.82 -3.37 3.40
C MET A 134 4.78 -3.09 4.50
N VAL A 135 5.17 -3.21 5.77
CA VAL A 135 4.29 -2.91 6.91
C VAL A 135 3.89 -1.44 6.93
N HIS A 136 4.86 -0.54 6.79
CA HIS A 136 4.57 0.89 6.78
C HIS A 136 3.78 1.31 5.55
N LEU A 137 4.05 0.71 4.38
CA LEU A 137 3.23 0.92 3.20
C LEU A 137 1.76 0.57 3.46
N ALA A 138 1.50 -0.64 3.96
CA ALA A 138 0.15 -1.11 4.28
C ALA A 138 -0.54 -0.21 5.33
N PHE A 139 0.23 0.26 6.32
CA PHE A 139 -0.25 1.23 7.30
C PHE A 139 -0.61 2.58 6.67
N GLN A 140 0.23 3.14 5.78
CA GLN A 140 -0.12 4.41 5.13
C GLN A 140 -1.37 4.29 4.25
N LEU A 141 -1.56 3.15 3.58
CA LEU A 141 -2.81 2.88 2.85
C LEU A 141 -4.03 2.91 3.78
N SER A 142 -3.98 2.29 4.96
CA SER A 142 -5.11 2.36 5.91
C SER A 142 -5.35 3.78 6.42
N ARG A 143 -4.29 4.56 6.65
CA ARG A 143 -4.39 5.97 7.03
C ARG A 143 -5.03 6.83 5.95
N ILE A 144 -4.74 6.57 4.67
CA ILE A 144 -5.39 7.23 3.53
C ILE A 144 -6.89 6.89 3.54
N SER A 145 -7.27 5.61 3.64
CA SER A 145 -8.68 5.19 3.72
C SER A 145 -9.42 5.89 4.86
N ASP A 146 -8.85 5.89 6.05
CA ASP A 146 -9.42 6.55 7.22
C ASP A 146 -9.58 8.06 7.03
N SER A 147 -8.62 8.71 6.37
CA SER A 147 -8.67 10.15 6.10
C SER A 147 -9.82 10.51 5.15
N ILE A 148 -9.98 9.74 4.07
CA ILE A 148 -11.07 9.91 3.10
C ILE A 148 -12.42 9.62 3.77
N LYS A 149 -12.53 8.57 4.60
CA LYS A 149 -13.76 8.24 5.35
C LYS A 149 -14.19 9.36 6.30
N ARG A 150 -13.22 10.02 6.96
CA ARG A 150 -13.47 11.20 7.81
C ARG A 150 -13.78 12.47 7.00
N LYS A 151 -13.64 12.41 5.67
CA LYS A 151 -13.76 13.56 4.77
C LYS A 151 -12.73 14.65 5.09
N ASP A 152 -11.53 14.23 5.48
CA ASP A 152 -10.44 15.17 5.71
C ASP A 152 -10.08 15.89 4.40
N PRO A 153 -9.56 17.14 4.47
CA PRO A 153 -9.06 17.87 3.31
C PRO A 153 -7.97 17.09 2.55
N SER A 154 -7.88 17.32 1.24
CA SER A 154 -6.88 16.71 0.35
C SER A 154 -5.45 16.95 0.85
N GLY A 155 -5.15 18.10 1.44
CA GLY A 155 -3.82 18.39 2.02
C GLY A 155 -3.46 17.49 3.22
N VAL A 156 -4.44 17.09 4.04
CA VAL A 156 -4.25 16.18 5.17
C VAL A 156 -4.03 14.76 4.67
N THR A 157 -4.85 14.32 3.70
CA THR A 157 -4.72 13.02 3.06
C THR A 157 -3.38 12.89 2.33
N HIS A 158 -2.91 13.97 1.67
CA HIS A 158 -1.68 14.00 0.89
C HIS A 158 -0.43 13.63 1.69
N ALA A 159 -0.35 13.97 2.99
CA ALA A 159 0.78 13.58 3.83
C ALA A 159 0.95 12.05 3.92
N ASN A 160 -0.16 11.31 4.01
CA ASN A 160 -0.13 9.84 4.02
C ASN A 160 0.17 9.29 2.62
N ILE A 161 -0.31 9.94 1.56
CA ILE A 161 0.00 9.58 0.15
C ILE A 161 1.51 9.66 -0.10
N VAL A 162 2.15 10.77 0.24
CA VAL A 162 3.61 10.95 0.08
C VAL A 162 4.38 9.92 0.90
N SER A 163 3.93 9.64 2.13
CA SER A 163 4.53 8.61 2.97
C SER A 163 4.41 7.21 2.35
N ALA A 164 3.24 6.85 1.81
CA ALA A 164 3.05 5.58 1.10
C ALA A 164 4.01 5.46 -0.10
N ILE A 165 4.16 6.51 -0.90
CA ILE A 165 5.11 6.55 -2.04
C ILE A 165 6.55 6.37 -1.54
N GLY A 166 6.94 7.02 -0.44
CA GLY A 166 8.27 6.86 0.15
C GLY A 166 8.58 5.42 0.52
N TRP A 167 7.66 4.74 1.21
CA TRP A 167 7.83 3.33 1.57
C TRP A 167 7.80 2.39 0.37
N ALA A 168 6.98 2.68 -0.63
CA ALA A 168 6.96 1.92 -1.88
C ALA A 168 8.27 2.05 -2.66
N ASN A 169 8.86 3.25 -2.71
CA ASN A 169 10.16 3.46 -3.35
C ASN A 169 11.27 2.72 -2.58
N ALA A 170 11.29 2.78 -1.25
CA ALA A 170 12.22 1.98 -0.46
C ALA A 170 12.11 0.48 -0.74
N LEU A 171 10.88 -0.03 -0.93
CA LEU A 171 10.64 -1.43 -1.29
C LEU A 171 11.10 -1.78 -2.72
N ARG A 172 10.95 -0.88 -3.68
CA ARG A 172 11.45 -1.05 -5.05
C ARG A 172 12.97 -1.01 -5.11
N ASP A 173 13.56 0.01 -4.51
CA ASP A 173 14.99 0.29 -4.57
C ASP A 173 15.80 -0.76 -3.80
N SER A 174 15.22 -1.36 -2.76
CA SER A 174 15.82 -2.50 -2.06
C SER A 174 15.81 -3.79 -2.87
N GLY A 175 14.94 -3.90 -3.88
CA GLY A 175 14.74 -5.14 -4.63
C GLY A 175 14.16 -6.29 -3.78
N ALA A 176 13.58 -6.00 -2.60
CA ALA A 176 13.09 -7.03 -1.69
C ALA A 176 11.93 -7.86 -2.26
N CYS A 177 11.23 -7.36 -3.29
CA CYS A 177 10.14 -8.05 -3.99
C CYS A 177 10.55 -8.69 -5.33
N ASN A 178 11.84 -8.69 -5.66
CA ASN A 178 12.37 -9.32 -6.86
C ASN A 178 12.59 -10.82 -6.68
#